data_AF-A0A929PL28-F1
#
_entry.id   AF-A0A929PL28-F1
#
_cell.length_a   1.000
_cell.length_b   1.000
_cell.length_c   1.000
_cell.angle_alpha   90.00
_cell.angle_beta   90.00
_cell.angle_gamma   90.00
#
_symmetry.space_group_name_H-M   'P 1'
#
loop_
_entity.id
_entity.type
_entity.pdbx_description
1 polymer ?
#
loop_
_entity_poly.entity_id
_entity_poly.type
_entity_poly.pdbx_seq_one_letter_code
_entity_poly.pdbx_strand_id
1 'polypeptide(L)'
;MRIIRFIFIGLITLVGLKASGQTNTPFCLKNWYVGEGVIFPFDYKLPIDIKEAKKHFTPSLADVKKAESFLLSNASDVKYINMFGMYEPRKLKKKLRQYNRQYIGYQNAELDSVILINLLNFSKRKHAKNNFDDWTKEYSRARCLLRKKLFESVS
;
A
#
# COMPACT_ATOMS: atom_id res chain seq x y z
N MET A 1 -31.62 -50.07 -36.35
CA MET A 1 -31.09 -48.77 -36.81
C MET A 1 -31.02 -47.86 -35.59
N ARG A 2 -29.85 -47.68 -35.00
CA ARG A 2 -28.82 -46.66 -35.34
C ARG A 2 -29.15 -45.28 -34.74
N ILE A 3 -28.31 -44.89 -33.78
CA ILE A 3 -27.91 -43.51 -33.44
C ILE A 3 -29.05 -42.76 -32.73
N ILE A 4 -28.95 -42.48 -31.42
CA ILE A 4 -28.27 -41.29 -30.92
C ILE A 4 -27.60 -41.63 -29.59
N ARG A 5 -26.27 -41.77 -29.65
CA ARG A 5 -25.37 -41.68 -28.50
C ARG A 5 -24.90 -40.23 -28.40
N PHE A 6 -24.63 -39.77 -27.17
CA PHE A 6 -23.79 -38.63 -26.82
C PHE A 6 -24.24 -37.22 -27.23
N ILE A 7 -25.14 -36.58 -26.49
CA ILE A 7 -25.07 -35.11 -26.27
C ILE A 7 -25.67 -34.79 -24.90
N PHE A 8 -24.94 -34.98 -23.80
CA PHE A 8 -25.20 -34.27 -22.52
C PHE A 8 -23.98 -34.38 -21.57
N ILE A 9 -22.76 -34.38 -22.13
CA ILE A 9 -21.54 -34.08 -21.36
C ILE A 9 -21.04 -32.77 -21.93
N GLY A 10 -21.55 -31.66 -21.40
CA GLY A 10 -21.27 -30.36 -21.99
C GLY A 10 -21.94 -29.19 -21.29
N LEU A 11 -22.31 -29.31 -20.01
CA LEU A 11 -22.47 -28.14 -19.17
C LEU A 11 -21.26 -28.09 -18.25
N ILE A 12 -20.15 -27.65 -18.82
CA ILE A 12 -19.04 -27.08 -18.08
C ILE A 12 -19.67 -25.94 -17.28
N THR A 13 -20.00 -26.20 -16.01
CA THR A 13 -20.33 -25.14 -15.07
C THR A 13 -19.06 -24.35 -14.86
N LEU A 14 -18.86 -23.39 -15.74
CA LEU A 14 -17.94 -22.28 -15.65
C LEU A 14 -18.43 -21.39 -14.51
N VAL A 15 -18.43 -21.92 -13.27
CA VAL A 15 -18.66 -21.13 -12.08
C VAL A 15 -17.43 -20.24 -11.97
N GLY A 16 -17.65 -18.98 -12.31
CA GLY A 16 -16.60 -18.00 -12.54
C GLY A 16 -15.55 -18.03 -11.45
N LEU A 17 -14.30 -18.23 -11.89
CA LEU A 17 -13.16 -17.64 -11.22
C LEU A 17 -13.46 -16.15 -11.12
N LYS A 18 -14.00 -15.72 -9.98
CA LYS A 18 -13.93 -14.31 -9.61
C LYS A 18 -12.45 -14.04 -9.55
N ALA A 19 -11.94 -13.36 -10.58
CA ALA A 19 -10.66 -12.70 -10.50
C ALA A 19 -10.73 -11.85 -9.23
N SER A 20 -10.03 -12.29 -8.18
CA SER A 20 -9.78 -11.48 -7.01
C SER A 20 -8.92 -10.32 -7.49
N GLY A 21 -9.58 -9.28 -7.99
CA GLY A 21 -8.94 -8.01 -8.24
C GLY A 21 -8.37 -7.55 -6.90
N GLN A 22 -7.07 -7.31 -6.85
CA GLN A 22 -6.38 -6.70 -5.72
C GLN A 22 -6.98 -5.29 -5.52
N THR A 23 -8.07 -5.18 -4.78
CA THR A 23 -8.72 -3.89 -4.52
C THR A 23 -8.02 -3.22 -3.36
N ASN A 24 -6.94 -2.54 -3.70
CA ASN A 24 -6.25 -1.61 -2.81
C ASN A 24 -7.24 -0.55 -2.31
N THR A 25 -7.35 -0.40 -0.98
CA THR A 25 -8.25 0.60 -0.40
C THR A 25 -7.46 1.87 -0.08
N PRO A 26 -7.71 2.96 -0.81
CA PRO A 26 -7.01 4.20 -0.56
C PRO A 26 -7.61 4.99 0.60
N PHE A 27 -6.77 5.72 1.32
CA PHE A 27 -7.22 6.52 2.45
C PHE A 27 -6.27 7.69 2.75
N CYS A 28 -6.73 8.58 3.62
CA CYS A 28 -6.04 9.78 4.04
C CYS A 28 -5.92 9.84 5.57
N LEU A 29 -4.70 9.95 6.08
CA LEU A 29 -4.42 10.22 7.50
C LEU A 29 -3.77 11.59 7.67
N LYS A 30 -4.53 12.66 7.40
CA LYS A 30 -4.02 14.05 7.38
C LYS A 30 -3.30 14.49 8.66
N ASN A 31 -3.63 13.90 9.81
CA ASN A 31 -2.97 14.21 11.09
C ASN A 31 -1.55 13.61 11.19
N TRP A 32 -1.25 12.58 10.40
CA TRP A 32 0.03 11.86 10.41
C TRP A 32 0.95 12.26 9.26
N TYR A 33 0.44 12.40 8.04
CA TYR A 33 1.21 12.79 6.85
C TYR A 33 0.33 13.51 5.81
N VAL A 34 0.97 14.21 4.87
CA VAL A 34 0.29 15.04 3.85
C VAL A 34 -0.09 14.23 2.60
N GLY A 35 0.62 13.13 2.34
CA GLY A 35 0.42 12.24 1.21
C GLY A 35 -0.83 11.36 1.29
N GLU A 36 -0.93 10.44 0.34
CA GLU A 36 -1.97 9.40 0.25
C GLU A 36 -1.46 8.07 0.79
N GLY A 37 -2.35 7.31 1.42
CA GLY A 37 -2.08 5.97 1.94
C GLY A 37 -2.83 4.90 1.18
N VAL A 38 -2.20 3.75 1.01
CA VAL A 38 -2.81 2.55 0.44
C VAL A 38 -2.56 1.36 1.35
N ILE A 39 -3.61 0.63 1.69
CA ILE A 39 -3.50 -0.68 2.37
C ILE A 39 -3.50 -1.76 1.31
N PHE A 40 -2.47 -2.59 1.31
CA PHE A 40 -2.41 -3.74 0.41
C PHE A 40 -3.12 -4.95 1.00
N PRO A 41 -3.91 -5.67 0.18
CA PRO A 41 -4.57 -6.89 0.60
C PRO A 41 -3.56 -8.02 0.83
N PHE A 42 -3.99 -9.03 1.58
CA PHE A 42 -3.15 -10.18 1.95
C PHE A 42 -2.58 -10.97 0.74
N ASP A 43 -3.25 -10.91 -0.41
CA ASP A 43 -2.88 -11.59 -1.65
C ASP A 43 -2.01 -10.71 -2.58
N TYR A 44 -1.63 -9.52 -2.13
CA TYR A 44 -0.74 -8.64 -2.88
C TYR A 44 0.66 -9.25 -3.00
N LYS A 45 1.15 -9.34 -4.23
CA LYS A 45 2.49 -9.86 -4.53
C LYS A 45 3.50 -8.71 -4.43
N LEU A 46 4.34 -8.77 -3.41
CA LEU A 46 5.39 -7.78 -3.23
C LEU A 46 6.52 -8.01 -4.24
N PRO A 47 7.07 -6.95 -4.84
CA PRO A 47 8.28 -7.04 -5.65
C PRO A 47 9.55 -7.22 -4.80
N ILE A 48 9.40 -7.31 -3.48
CA ILE A 48 10.48 -7.56 -2.51
C ILE A 48 10.19 -8.87 -1.79
N ASP A 49 11.23 -9.68 -1.62
CA ASP A 49 11.17 -10.89 -0.80
C ASP A 49 11.47 -10.53 0.65
N ILE A 50 10.50 -10.75 1.55
CA ILE A 50 10.65 -10.51 2.98
C ILE A 50 10.93 -11.88 3.60
N LYS A 51 12.21 -12.18 3.87
CA LYS A 51 12.65 -13.49 4.35
C LYS A 51 11.97 -13.92 5.64
N GLU A 52 11.63 -12.96 6.49
CA GLU A 52 11.00 -13.17 7.78
C GLU A 52 9.48 -13.37 7.67
N ALA A 53 8.87 -13.10 6.50
CA ALA A 53 7.43 -13.15 6.33
C ALA A 53 6.94 -14.60 6.16
N LYS A 54 6.24 -15.10 7.18
CA LYS A 54 5.60 -16.42 7.16
C LYS A 54 4.22 -16.37 6.50
N LYS A 55 3.47 -15.30 6.75
CA LYS A 55 2.09 -15.14 6.26
C LYS A 55 1.74 -13.68 6.11
N HIS A 56 1.14 -13.30 4.99
CA HIS A 56 0.59 -11.95 4.79
C HIS A 56 -0.82 -11.83 5.38
N PHE A 57 -1.18 -10.63 5.79
CA PHE A 57 -2.54 -10.25 6.16
C PHE A 57 -2.85 -8.83 5.68
N THR A 58 -4.14 -8.49 5.61
CA THR A 58 -4.57 -7.13 5.28
C THR A 58 -4.66 -6.31 6.57
N PRO A 59 -3.82 -5.28 6.79
CA PRO A 59 -3.91 -4.44 7.99
C PRO A 59 -5.27 -3.77 8.13
N SER A 60 -5.77 -3.67 9.37
CA SER A 60 -6.90 -2.79 9.65
C SER A 60 -6.45 -1.33 9.73
N LEU A 61 -7.40 -0.40 9.61
CA LEU A 61 -7.10 1.02 9.81
C LEU A 61 -6.60 1.32 11.24
N ALA A 62 -7.00 0.52 12.24
CA ALA A 62 -6.52 0.64 13.61
C ALA A 62 -5.02 0.27 13.70
N ASP A 63 -4.61 -0.82 13.04
CA ASP A 63 -3.22 -1.25 12.97
C ASP A 63 -2.35 -0.19 12.31
N VAL A 64 -2.83 0.38 11.20
CA VAL A 64 -2.14 1.48 10.51
C VAL A 64 -1.96 2.69 11.42
N LYS A 65 -3.01 3.13 12.12
CA LYS A 65 -2.91 4.29 13.04
C LYS A 65 -1.92 4.02 14.17
N LYS A 66 -1.92 2.81 14.72
CA LYS A 66 -0.97 2.38 15.74
C LYS A 66 0.45 2.42 15.20
N ALA A 67 0.70 1.85 14.01
CA ALA A 67 2.00 1.85 13.36
C ALA A 67 2.52 3.27 13.05
N GLU A 68 1.67 4.16 12.55
CA GLU A 68 2.04 5.57 12.31
C GLU A 68 2.31 6.33 13.61
N SER A 69 1.57 6.03 14.69
CA SER A 69 1.89 6.57 16.01
C SER A 69 3.28 6.15 16.46
N PHE A 70 3.61 4.85 16.37
CA PHE A 70 4.94 4.31 16.69
C PHE A 70 6.04 4.93 15.83
N LEU A 71 5.80 5.09 14.52
CA LEU A 71 6.78 5.70 13.60
C LEU A 71 7.11 7.14 14.00
N LEU A 72 6.11 7.93 14.38
CA LEU A 72 6.29 9.35 14.72
C LEU A 72 6.76 9.59 16.15
N SER A 73 6.45 8.69 17.09
CA SER A 73 6.88 8.78 18.48
C SER A 73 8.35 8.39 18.66
N ASN A 74 8.81 7.37 17.94
CA ASN A 74 10.20 6.87 18.03
C ASN A 74 11.13 7.54 17.00
N ALA A 75 10.67 8.58 16.30
CA ALA A 75 11.45 9.23 15.24
C ALA A 75 12.78 9.85 15.75
N SER A 76 12.89 10.15 17.05
CA SER A 76 14.15 10.58 17.67
C SER A 76 15.19 9.46 17.79
N ASP A 77 14.71 8.22 17.86
CA ASP A 77 15.49 7.04 18.23
C ASP A 77 15.93 6.24 16.97
N VAL A 78 15.33 6.56 15.82
CA VAL A 78 15.71 6.00 14.53
C VAL A 78 17.10 6.53 14.14
N LYS A 79 18.10 5.64 14.17
CA LYS A 79 19.42 5.89 13.59
C LYS A 79 19.33 5.97 12.07
N TYR A 80 18.93 7.13 11.55
CA TYR A 80 18.89 7.40 10.11
C TYR A 80 20.27 7.83 9.61
N ILE A 81 20.95 6.95 8.89
CA ILE A 81 22.16 7.31 8.14
C ILE A 81 21.70 7.66 6.72
N ASN A 82 21.83 8.93 6.32
CA ASN A 82 21.60 9.29 4.92
C ASN A 82 22.75 8.72 4.05
N MET A 83 22.59 8.66 2.72
CA MET A 83 23.66 8.20 1.80
C MET A 83 24.96 9.00 1.91
N PHE A 84 24.95 10.14 2.62
CA PHE A 84 26.05 11.08 2.79
C PHE A 84 26.55 11.15 4.25
N GLY A 85 26.15 10.22 5.12
CA GLY A 85 26.58 10.15 6.53
C GLY A 85 26.07 11.25 7.49
N MET A 86 25.25 12.21 7.06
CA MET A 86 24.81 13.34 7.92
C MET A 86 23.45 13.09 8.58
N TYR A 87 23.39 13.21 9.91
CA TYR A 87 22.19 12.98 10.72
C TYR A 87 21.61 14.29 11.28
N GLU A 88 20.35 14.59 10.97
CA GLU A 88 19.56 15.62 11.65
C GLU A 88 18.17 15.09 12.05
N PRO A 89 18.01 14.54 13.27
CA PRO A 89 16.75 13.97 13.75
C PRO A 89 15.60 14.97 13.77
N ARG A 90 15.92 16.25 14.04
CA ARG A 90 14.93 17.34 14.10
C ARG A 90 14.17 17.51 12.79
N LYS A 91 14.78 17.19 11.65
CA LYS A 91 14.14 17.28 10.33
C LYS A 91 13.49 15.97 9.88
N LEU A 92 13.77 14.83 10.54
CA LEU A 92 13.28 13.52 10.12
C LEU A 92 11.75 13.44 10.17
N LYS A 93 11.12 13.84 11.29
CA LYS A 93 9.65 13.83 11.42
C LYS A 93 8.97 14.66 10.33
N LYS A 94 9.50 15.87 10.05
CA LYS A 94 9.01 16.74 8.98
C LYS A 94 9.17 16.10 7.61
N LYS A 95 10.31 15.43 7.37
CA LYS A 95 10.61 14.72 6.13
C LYS A 95 9.65 13.55 5.92
N LEU A 96 9.45 12.68 6.91
CA LEU A 96 8.54 11.52 6.84
C LEU A 96 7.11 11.93 6.45
N ARG A 97 6.62 13.08 6.94
CA ARG A 97 5.27 13.60 6.63
C ARG A 97 5.01 13.89 5.15
N GLN A 98 6.05 14.01 4.33
CA GLN A 98 5.94 14.38 2.91
C GLN A 98 5.76 13.19 1.97
N TYR A 99 5.98 11.97 2.46
CA TYR A 99 5.93 10.76 1.65
C TYR A 99 4.49 10.21 1.60
N ASN A 100 4.15 9.57 0.48
CA ASN A 100 3.01 8.67 0.42
C ASN A 100 3.32 7.38 1.17
N ARG A 101 2.27 6.59 1.48
CA ARG A 101 2.37 5.40 2.31
C ARG A 101 1.79 4.18 1.62
N GLN A 102 2.51 3.07 1.68
CA GLN A 102 1.95 1.74 1.44
C GLN A 102 2.08 0.92 2.71
N TYR A 103 1.00 0.24 3.09
CA TYR A 103 0.94 -0.57 4.30
C TYR A 103 0.75 -2.03 3.93
N ILE A 104 1.62 -2.87 4.49
CA ILE A 104 1.65 -4.30 4.29
C ILE A 104 1.67 -4.96 5.66
N GLY A 105 0.78 -5.93 5.88
CA GLY A 105 0.77 -6.74 7.10
C GLY A 105 1.38 -8.10 6.84
N TYR A 106 2.30 -8.53 7.70
CA TYR A 106 2.77 -9.91 7.71
C TYR A 106 3.05 -10.42 9.11
N GLN A 107 3.03 -11.74 9.27
CA GLN A 107 3.46 -12.41 10.49
C GLN A 107 4.90 -12.90 10.33
N ASN A 108 5.73 -12.64 11.35
CA ASN A 108 7.10 -13.17 11.39
C ASN A 108 7.11 -14.66 11.79
N ALA A 109 8.30 -15.25 11.91
CA ALA A 109 8.46 -16.63 12.38
C ALA A 109 7.93 -16.86 13.80
N GLU A 110 7.97 -15.82 14.65
CA GLU A 110 7.52 -15.82 16.04
C GLU A 110 6.00 -15.56 16.19
N LEU A 111 5.27 -15.43 15.08
CA LEU A 111 3.84 -15.10 15.00
C LEU A 111 3.47 -13.66 15.43
N ASP A 112 4.45 -12.77 15.56
CA ASP A 112 4.19 -11.36 15.75
C ASP A 112 3.60 -10.73 14.50
N SER A 113 2.64 -9.83 14.70
CA SER A 113 2.05 -9.05 13.61
C SER A 113 2.93 -7.83 13.33
N VAL A 114 3.51 -7.79 12.13
CA VAL A 114 4.37 -6.71 11.67
C VAL A 114 3.65 -5.90 10.59
N ILE A 115 3.71 -4.57 10.73
CA ILE A 115 3.24 -3.62 9.72
C ILE A 115 4.44 -2.98 9.06
N LEU A 116 4.67 -3.33 7.79
CA LEU A 116 5.68 -2.69 6.96
C LEU A 116 5.08 -1.43 6.31
N ILE A 117 5.76 -0.31 6.52
CA ILE A 117 5.39 1.00 5.97
C ILE A 117 6.40 1.38 4.88
N ASN A 118 5.98 1.30 3.62
CA ASN A 118 6.81 1.80 2.52
C ASN A 118 6.57 3.30 2.30
N LEU A 119 7.66 4.07 2.22
CA LEU A 119 7.63 5.53 2.11
C LEU A 119 7.98 5.95 0.68
N LEU A 120 6.99 6.42 -0.08
CA LEU A 120 7.21 6.79 -1.48
C LEU A 120 7.29 8.31 -1.68
N ASN A 121 8.38 8.76 -2.32
CA ASN A 121 8.58 10.17 -2.64
C ASN A 121 8.18 10.46 -4.09
N PHE A 122 7.00 11.04 -4.28
CA PHE A 122 6.52 11.46 -5.59
C PHE A 122 6.71 12.96 -5.85
N SER A 123 7.55 13.67 -5.10
CA SER A 123 7.85 15.10 -5.36
C SER A 123 8.36 15.32 -6.78
N LYS A 124 9.13 14.37 -7.32
CA LYS A 124 9.62 14.35 -8.69
C LYS A 124 8.90 13.27 -9.52
N ARG A 125 7.59 13.44 -9.76
CA ARG A 125 6.73 12.46 -10.47
C ARG A 125 7.31 11.94 -11.79
N LYS A 126 7.96 12.81 -12.58
CA LYS A 126 8.61 12.43 -13.85
C LYS A 126 9.69 11.37 -13.65
N HIS A 127 10.48 11.47 -12.57
CA HIS A 127 11.50 10.47 -12.24
C HIS A 127 10.91 9.21 -11.61
N ALA A 128 9.83 9.33 -10.86
CA ALA A 128 9.15 8.18 -10.27
C ALA A 128 8.56 7.25 -11.34
N LYS A 129 8.01 7.80 -12.42
CA LYS A 129 7.47 7.01 -13.54
C LYS A 129 8.50 6.06 -14.15
N ASN A 130 9.79 6.42 -14.14
CA ASN A 130 10.86 5.61 -14.72
C ASN A 130 11.34 4.49 -13.78
N ASN A 131 10.99 4.55 -12.48
CA ASN A 131 11.46 3.59 -11.47
C ASN A 131 10.34 2.69 -10.93
N PHE A 132 9.09 3.06 -11.18
CA PHE A 132 7.92 2.32 -10.76
C PHE A 132 6.98 2.23 -11.97
N ASP A 133 7.05 1.16 -12.76
CA ASP A 133 6.04 0.94 -13.80
C ASP A 133 4.68 0.68 -13.15
N ASP A 134 3.61 1.22 -13.72
CA ASP A 134 2.23 1.03 -13.25
C ASP A 134 1.91 1.47 -11.79
N TRP A 135 2.77 2.28 -11.12
CA TRP A 135 2.43 2.88 -9.80
C TRP A 135 1.12 3.66 -9.82
N THR A 136 0.80 4.22 -10.98
CA THR A 136 -0.48 4.88 -11.20
C THR A 136 -1.63 3.89 -11.19
N LYS A 137 -1.55 2.61 -11.52
CA LYS A 137 -2.70 1.70 -11.33
C LYS A 137 -2.95 1.40 -9.86
N GLU A 138 -1.88 1.27 -9.07
CA GLU A 138 -1.95 1.05 -7.61
C GLU A 138 -2.42 2.29 -6.84
N TYR A 139 -2.09 3.50 -7.32
CA TYR A 139 -2.45 4.79 -6.69
C TYR A 139 -3.54 5.60 -7.43
N SER A 140 -3.87 5.35 -8.70
CA SER A 140 -4.76 6.25 -9.51
C SER A 140 -6.19 6.25 -9.03
N ARG A 141 -6.61 5.19 -8.32
CA ARG A 141 -7.92 5.15 -7.68
C ARG A 141 -7.91 5.73 -6.27
N ALA A 142 -6.72 6.12 -5.78
CA ALA A 142 -6.48 6.62 -4.44
C ALA A 142 -6.54 8.13 -4.28
N ARG A 143 -7.07 8.85 -5.27
CA ARG A 143 -7.17 10.29 -5.16
C ARG A 143 -8.15 10.61 -4.04
N CYS A 144 -7.60 11.00 -2.89
CA CYS A 144 -8.38 11.54 -1.79
C CYS A 144 -8.90 12.89 -2.29
N LEU A 145 -10.11 12.87 -2.85
CA LEU A 145 -10.78 14.02 -3.47
C LEU A 145 -11.08 15.09 -2.42
N LEU A 146 -10.05 15.76 -1.93
CA LEU A 146 -10.12 16.92 -1.04
C LEU A 146 -9.40 18.14 -1.63
N ARG A 147 -9.24 18.17 -2.97
CA ARG A 147 -8.61 19.31 -3.66
C ARG A 147 -9.45 20.02 -4.71
N LYS A 148 -10.74 19.71 -4.89
CA LYS A 148 -11.60 20.46 -5.83
C LYS A 148 -12.59 21.44 -5.18
N LYS A 149 -13.14 21.13 -3.99
CA LYS A 149 -14.15 22.01 -3.36
C LYS A 149 -13.61 23.29 -2.71
N LEU A 150 -12.30 23.47 -2.58
CA LEU A 150 -11.71 24.67 -1.94
C LEU A 150 -11.18 25.73 -2.93
N PHE A 151 -11.23 25.45 -4.24
CA PHE A 151 -10.80 26.41 -5.28
C PHE A 151 -11.94 26.89 -6.18
N GLU A 152 -13.14 26.30 -6.06
CA GLU A 152 -14.35 26.69 -6.82
C GLU A 152 -15.38 27.46 -5.94
N SER A 153 -15.04 27.83 -4.70
CA SER A 153 -15.91 28.62 -3.81
C SER A 153 -15.31 29.98 -3.39
N VAL A 154 -14.20 30.37 -4.02
CA VAL A 154 -13.59 31.71 -3.89
C VAL A 154 -13.15 32.15 -5.28
N SER A 155 -14.15 32.38 -6.13
CA SER A 155 -14.01 33.06 -7.42
C SER A 155 -15.36 33.67 -7.76
#